data_AF-A0A835M427-F1
#
_entry.id   AF-A0A835M427-F1
#
_cell.length_a   1.000
_cell.length_b   1.000
_cell.length_c   1.000
_cell.angle_alpha   90.00
_cell.angle_beta   90.00
_cell.angle_gamma   90.00
#
_symmetry.space_group_name_H-M   'P 1'
#
loop_
_entity.id
_entity.type
_entity.pdbx_description
1 polymer ?
#
loop_
_entity_poly.entity_id
_entity_poly.type
_entity_poly.pdbx_seq_one_letter_code
_entity_poly.pdbx_strand_id
1 'polypeptide(L)'
;MNSFSGVVLDFPSLTGLTFLNMNNTGFFGVFPWKSLENITGLQFLIVRDNLFKNSSFPVEILKLERLYWLYLTNCSLEGRIPPEIGNLMEFTNLELSDNTLSGPIPPEINKLNKLLQLELYDNYLTGDFPVGFGNLSSLIKFDASNNNLKGDLSELKSFTQLVSL
;
A
#
# COMPACT_ATOMS: atom_id res chain seq x y z
N MET A 1 -6.61 19.02 -13.01
CA MET A 1 -5.36 18.80 -12.27
C MET A 1 -5.07 20.07 -11.48
N ASN A 2 -4.76 19.94 -10.20
CA ASN A 2 -4.32 21.08 -9.40
C ASN A 2 -2.83 21.34 -9.68
N SER A 3 -2.40 22.59 -9.64
CA SER A 3 -1.00 23.00 -9.89
C SER A 3 -0.27 23.34 -8.60
N PHE A 4 -0.58 22.64 -7.50
CA PHE A 4 0.18 22.79 -6.25
C PHE A 4 1.66 22.45 -6.50
N SER A 5 2.55 23.13 -5.81
CA SER A 5 4.00 22.96 -5.95
C SER A 5 4.68 23.20 -4.60
N GLY A 6 5.89 22.70 -4.45
CA GLY A 6 6.66 22.82 -3.20
C GLY A 6 6.76 21.49 -2.46
N VAL A 7 7.36 21.55 -1.28
CA VAL A 7 7.43 20.43 -0.34
C VAL A 7 6.16 20.36 0.49
N VAL A 8 5.71 19.15 0.80
CA VAL A 8 4.62 18.95 1.76
C VAL A 8 5.18 19.22 3.17
N LEU A 9 4.54 20.14 3.90
CA LEU A 9 4.91 20.47 5.28
C LEU A 9 4.27 19.47 6.26
N ASP A 10 4.86 19.38 7.46
CA ASP A 10 4.40 18.49 8.53
C ASP A 10 2.94 18.75 8.96
N PHE A 11 2.30 17.72 9.53
CA PHE A 11 0.90 17.73 9.97
C PHE A 11 0.74 17.68 11.50
N PRO A 12 1.34 18.57 12.30
CA PRO A 12 1.49 18.38 13.74
C PRO A 12 0.18 18.44 14.55
N SER A 13 -0.92 18.92 13.99
CA SER A 13 -2.18 19.17 14.73
C SER A 13 -3.42 18.55 14.10
N LEU A 14 -3.27 17.73 13.06
CA LEU A 14 -4.40 17.14 12.32
C LEU A 14 -4.94 15.86 12.98
N THR A 15 -5.07 15.82 14.30
CA THR A 15 -5.45 14.61 15.06
C THR A 15 -6.88 14.14 14.80
N GLY A 16 -7.76 15.02 14.30
CA GLY A 16 -9.12 14.69 13.88
C GLY A 16 -9.25 14.24 12.41
N LEU A 17 -8.15 14.14 11.67
CA LEU A 17 -8.18 13.83 10.25
C LEU A 17 -8.50 12.35 10.03
N THR A 18 -9.55 12.08 9.25
CA THR A 18 -9.94 10.72 8.84
C THR A 18 -9.64 10.45 7.37
N PHE A 19 -9.52 11.48 6.55
CA PHE A 19 -9.34 11.36 5.10
C PHE A 19 -8.26 12.32 4.63
N LEU A 20 -7.20 11.78 4.02
CA LEU A 20 -6.14 12.55 3.37
C LEU A 20 -6.01 12.11 1.92
N ASN A 21 -6.21 13.04 0.99
CA ASN A 21 -6.01 12.82 -0.44
C ASN A 21 -5.12 13.91 -1.03
N MET A 22 -4.01 13.49 -1.62
CA MET A 22 -2.98 14.32 -2.25
C MET A 22 -2.63 13.78 -3.64
N ASN A 23 -3.60 13.22 -4.36
CA ASN A 23 -3.36 12.66 -5.69
C ASN A 23 -3.08 13.74 -6.73
N ASN A 24 -2.16 13.44 -7.65
CA ASN A 24 -1.90 14.26 -8.83
C ASN A 24 -1.66 15.73 -8.47
N THR A 25 -0.89 15.92 -7.40
CA THR A 25 -0.44 17.24 -6.97
C THR A 25 1.00 17.44 -7.42
N GLY A 26 1.38 18.63 -7.88
CA GLY A 26 2.78 18.90 -8.29
C GLY A 26 3.75 19.01 -7.11
N PHE A 27 3.43 18.40 -5.96
CA PHE A 27 4.31 18.34 -4.80
C PHE A 27 5.52 17.46 -5.10
N PHE A 28 6.66 17.85 -4.51
CA PHE A 28 7.93 17.18 -4.70
C PHE A 28 8.69 17.07 -3.37
N GLY A 29 9.84 16.39 -3.42
CA GLY A 29 10.67 16.19 -2.23
C GLY A 29 10.27 14.94 -1.46
N VAL A 30 10.57 14.89 -0.16
CA VAL A 30 10.22 13.73 0.67
C VAL A 30 8.86 14.00 1.30
N PHE A 31 7.91 13.07 1.16
CA PHE A 31 6.64 13.16 1.87
C PHE A 31 6.87 13.02 3.38
N PRO A 32 6.21 13.83 4.23
CA PRO A 32 6.43 13.81 5.68
C PRO A 32 5.73 12.62 6.35
N TRP A 33 6.15 11.39 6.05
CA TRP A 33 5.59 10.15 6.60
C TRP A 33 5.53 10.16 8.12
N LYS A 34 6.57 10.73 8.76
CA LYS A 34 6.65 10.87 10.22
C LYS A 34 5.49 11.64 10.82
N SER A 35 4.95 12.61 10.09
CA SER A 35 3.79 13.39 10.54
C SER A 35 2.50 12.58 10.64
N LEU A 36 2.41 11.43 9.96
CA LEU A 36 1.23 10.56 10.02
C LEU A 36 1.19 9.72 11.30
N GLU A 37 2.31 9.55 12.02
CA GLU A 37 2.46 8.62 13.16
C GLU A 37 1.38 8.81 14.25
N ASN A 38 0.92 10.05 14.45
CA ASN A 38 -0.05 10.40 15.49
C ASN A 38 -1.47 10.62 14.95
N ILE A 39 -1.71 10.46 13.63
CA ILE A 39 -3.02 10.62 13.01
C ILE A 39 -3.75 9.27 13.04
N THR A 40 -3.88 8.67 14.21
CA THR A 40 -4.44 7.30 14.39
C THR A 40 -5.92 7.19 14.04
N GLY A 41 -6.60 8.33 13.84
CA GLY A 41 -7.96 8.41 13.29
C GLY A 41 -8.04 8.26 11.77
N LEU A 42 -6.91 8.23 11.06
CA LEU A 42 -6.89 8.19 9.59
C LEU A 42 -7.49 6.87 9.07
N GLN A 43 -8.42 7.02 8.14
CA GLN A 43 -9.20 5.95 7.52
C GLN A 43 -8.86 5.78 6.04
N PHE A 44 -8.52 6.88 5.37
CA PHE A 44 -8.21 6.89 3.95
C PHE A 44 -6.95 7.71 3.72
N LEU A 45 -5.90 7.07 3.23
CA LEU A 45 -4.65 7.71 2.82
C LEU A 45 -4.44 7.49 1.32
N ILE A 46 -4.52 8.57 0.57
CA ILE A 46 -4.45 8.53 -0.88
C ILE A 46 -3.38 9.53 -1.33
N VAL A 47 -2.23 9.01 -1.71
CA VAL A 47 -1.07 9.77 -2.16
C VAL A 47 -0.59 9.09 -3.44
N ARG A 48 -1.09 9.52 -4.59
CA ARG A 48 -0.73 8.95 -5.90
C ARG A 48 -0.13 9.99 -6.81
N ASP A 49 0.76 9.57 -7.70
CA ASP A 49 1.22 10.36 -8.84
C ASP A 49 1.79 11.73 -8.41
N ASN A 50 2.82 11.69 -7.57
CA ASN A 50 3.54 12.88 -7.11
C ASN A 50 5.01 12.80 -7.51
N LEU A 51 5.70 13.95 -7.51
CA LEU A 51 7.12 14.04 -7.85
C LEU A 51 8.00 13.82 -6.60
N PHE A 52 7.61 12.88 -5.74
CA PHE A 52 8.35 12.59 -4.52
C PHE A 52 9.70 11.94 -4.83
N LYS A 53 10.69 12.28 -4.02
CA LYS A 53 11.99 11.61 -4.02
C LYS A 53 11.85 10.22 -3.40
N ASN A 54 12.76 9.32 -3.76
CA ASN A 54 12.82 7.99 -3.18
C ASN A 54 12.76 8.01 -1.65
N SER A 55 11.95 7.11 -1.10
CA SER A 55 11.89 6.87 0.34
C SER A 55 11.61 5.39 0.60
N SER A 56 12.09 4.87 1.72
CA SER A 56 11.67 3.55 2.19
C SER A 56 10.15 3.47 2.38
N PHE A 57 9.60 2.26 2.37
CA PHE A 57 8.22 2.03 2.82
C PHE A 57 7.95 2.74 4.16
N PRO A 58 6.87 3.53 4.29
CA PRO A 58 6.65 4.39 5.46
C PRO A 58 6.09 3.59 6.64
N VAL A 59 6.97 3.11 7.52
CA VAL A 59 6.60 2.27 8.67
C VAL A 59 5.64 2.96 9.66
N GLU A 60 5.55 4.29 9.64
CA GLU A 60 4.62 5.04 10.48
C GLU A 60 3.16 4.72 10.19
N ILE A 61 2.82 4.37 8.94
CA ILE A 61 1.43 4.00 8.57
C ILE A 61 0.98 2.71 9.26
N LEU A 62 1.93 1.88 9.71
CA LEU A 62 1.64 0.61 10.38
C LEU A 62 1.01 0.79 11.76
N LYS A 63 1.02 2.02 12.30
CA LYS A 63 0.32 2.39 13.54
C LYS A 63 -1.13 2.84 13.30
N LEU A 64 -1.54 2.97 12.03
CA LEU A 64 -2.86 3.49 11.65
C LEU A 64 -3.87 2.35 11.56
N GLU A 65 -4.21 1.74 12.69
CA GLU A 65 -5.05 0.54 12.76
C GLU A 65 -6.49 0.72 12.20
N ARG A 66 -6.91 1.97 11.96
CA ARG A 66 -8.21 2.32 11.38
C ARG A 66 -8.18 2.55 9.87
N LEU A 67 -7.03 2.35 9.24
CA LEU A 67 -6.86 2.62 7.82
C LEU A 67 -7.61 1.55 7.00
N TYR A 68 -8.52 1.99 6.14
CA TYR A 68 -9.27 1.13 5.21
C TYR A 68 -8.62 1.14 3.83
N TRP A 69 -8.21 2.31 3.34
CA TRP A 69 -7.58 2.48 2.04
C TRP A 69 -6.18 3.08 2.16
N LEU A 70 -5.23 2.44 1.51
CA LEU A 70 -3.88 2.93 1.35
C LEU A 70 -3.50 2.90 -0.12
N TYR A 71 -3.50 4.07 -0.77
CA TYR A 71 -3.10 4.22 -2.17
C TYR A 71 -1.81 5.01 -2.26
N LEU A 72 -0.71 4.32 -2.57
CA LEU A 72 0.63 4.88 -2.70
C LEU A 72 1.25 4.62 -4.09
N THR A 73 0.42 4.54 -5.14
CA THR A 73 0.91 4.37 -6.53
C THR A 73 1.89 5.48 -6.89
N ASN A 74 3.03 5.14 -7.50
CA ASN A 74 3.96 6.12 -8.03
C ASN A 74 4.41 7.16 -6.99
N CYS A 75 4.88 6.65 -5.84
CA CYS A 75 5.40 7.42 -4.71
C CYS A 75 6.91 7.29 -4.54
N SER A 76 7.61 6.67 -5.50
CA SER A 76 9.05 6.36 -5.42
C SER A 76 9.41 5.57 -4.16
N LEU A 77 8.54 4.66 -3.71
CA LEU A 77 8.82 3.83 -2.54
C LEU A 77 9.86 2.75 -2.88
N GLU A 78 10.80 2.51 -1.98
CA GLU A 78 11.84 1.49 -2.11
C GLU A 78 11.93 0.60 -0.86
N GLY A 79 12.74 -0.45 -0.95
CA GLY A 79 12.91 -1.42 0.14
C GLY A 79 11.84 -2.51 0.10
N ARG A 80 11.47 -3.06 1.26
CA ARG A 80 10.55 -4.20 1.37
C ARG A 80 9.20 -3.77 1.93
N ILE A 81 8.16 -4.52 1.60
CA ILE A 81 6.87 -4.44 2.33
C ILE A 81 7.06 -5.10 3.70
N PRO A 82 6.89 -4.38 4.83
CA PRO A 82 7.08 -4.95 6.15
C PRO A 82 6.01 -6.01 6.50
N PRO A 83 6.37 -7.11 7.20
CA PRO A 83 5.40 -8.10 7.70
C PRO A 83 4.26 -7.53 8.55
N GLU A 84 4.54 -6.44 9.27
CA GLU A 84 3.59 -5.74 10.12
C GLU A 84 2.40 -5.16 9.34
N ILE A 85 2.46 -5.10 8.00
CA ILE A 85 1.31 -4.74 7.16
C ILE A 85 0.10 -5.63 7.47
N GLY A 86 0.34 -6.89 7.86
CA GLY A 86 -0.71 -7.84 8.25
C GLY A 86 -1.44 -7.49 9.55
N ASN A 87 -0.97 -6.49 10.31
CA ASN A 87 -1.66 -6.00 11.52
C ASN A 87 -2.77 -4.99 11.20
N LEU A 88 -2.81 -4.43 9.98
CA LEU A 88 -3.82 -3.46 9.55
C LEU A 88 -5.11 -4.17 9.10
N MET A 89 -5.74 -4.87 10.05
CA MET A 89 -6.88 -5.79 9.81
C MET A 89 -8.14 -5.11 9.24
N GLU A 90 -8.21 -3.78 9.26
CA GLU A 90 -9.31 -3.02 8.65
C GLU A 90 -9.10 -2.75 7.15
N PHE A 91 -7.95 -3.09 6.57
CA PHE A 91 -7.69 -2.85 5.15
C PHE A 91 -8.70 -3.53 4.24
N THR A 92 -9.23 -2.73 3.32
CA THR A 92 -10.09 -3.16 2.22
C THR A 92 -9.41 -2.94 0.88
N ASN A 93 -8.56 -1.92 0.75
CA ASN A 93 -7.81 -1.67 -0.49
C ASN A 93 -6.36 -1.29 -0.18
N LEU A 94 -5.44 -2.06 -0.75
CA LEU A 94 -3.99 -1.83 -0.66
C LEU A 94 -3.43 -1.70 -2.08
N GLU A 95 -2.88 -0.53 -2.39
CA GLU A 95 -2.37 -0.19 -3.71
C GLU A 95 -0.97 0.40 -3.58
N LEU A 96 0.03 -0.36 -4.02
CA LEU A 96 1.46 -0.06 -3.94
C LEU A 96 2.15 -0.14 -5.30
N SER A 97 1.39 -0.17 -6.40
CA SER A 97 1.92 -0.26 -7.77
C SER A 97 2.84 0.90 -8.15
N ASP A 98 3.58 0.72 -9.26
CA ASP A 98 4.46 1.75 -9.84
C ASP A 98 5.46 2.30 -8.81
N ASN A 99 6.10 1.41 -8.06
CA ASN A 99 7.13 1.79 -7.10
C ASN A 99 8.41 0.98 -7.38
N THR A 100 9.39 1.09 -6.50
CA THR A 100 10.64 0.33 -6.57
C THR A 100 10.76 -0.66 -5.41
N LEU A 101 9.62 -1.16 -4.93
CA LEU A 101 9.59 -2.15 -3.84
C LEU A 101 10.22 -3.46 -4.29
N SER A 102 10.86 -4.15 -3.36
CA SER A 102 11.69 -5.32 -3.60
C SER A 102 11.55 -6.34 -2.46
N GLY A 103 12.16 -7.52 -2.62
CA GLY A 103 12.00 -8.62 -1.67
C GLY A 103 10.65 -9.33 -1.82
N PRO A 104 10.30 -10.24 -0.89
CA PRO A 104 9.07 -11.02 -0.97
C PRO A 104 7.83 -10.24 -0.58
N ILE A 105 6.68 -10.69 -1.10
CA ILE A 105 5.38 -10.36 -0.51
C ILE A 105 5.34 -11.04 0.87
N PRO A 106 5.16 -10.30 1.98
CA PRO A 106 5.15 -10.90 3.30
C PRO A 106 3.96 -11.86 3.45
N PRO A 107 4.15 -13.11 3.90
CA PRO A 107 3.06 -14.06 4.12
C PRO A 107 1.97 -13.55 5.05
N GLU A 108 2.31 -12.64 5.97
CA GLU A 108 1.39 -11.99 6.91
C GLU A 108 0.27 -11.20 6.23
N ILE A 109 0.38 -10.87 4.94
CA ILE A 109 -0.73 -10.32 4.15
C ILE A 109 -1.97 -11.23 4.25
N ASN A 110 -1.81 -12.54 4.42
CA ASN A 110 -2.92 -13.48 4.59
C ASN A 110 -3.84 -13.21 5.79
N LYS A 111 -3.43 -12.35 6.73
CA LYS A 111 -4.25 -11.90 7.87
C LYS A 111 -5.30 -10.86 7.49
N LEU A 112 -5.15 -10.20 6.34
CA LEU A 112 -6.01 -9.12 5.87
C LEU A 112 -7.32 -9.68 5.28
N ASN A 113 -8.14 -10.32 6.10
CA ASN A 113 -9.35 -11.02 5.68
C ASN A 113 -10.44 -10.09 5.08
N LYS A 114 -10.37 -8.78 5.33
CA LYS A 114 -11.26 -7.76 4.74
C LYS A 114 -10.76 -7.21 3.39
N LEU A 115 -9.56 -7.61 2.96
CA LEU A 115 -8.94 -7.07 1.75
C LEU A 115 -9.76 -7.47 0.51
N LEU A 116 -10.21 -6.46 -0.22
CA LEU A 116 -10.97 -6.58 -1.46
C LEU A 116 -10.05 -6.41 -2.67
N GLN A 117 -9.08 -5.52 -2.58
CA GLN A 117 -8.19 -5.17 -3.68
C GLN A 117 -6.74 -5.11 -3.20
N LEU A 118 -5.86 -5.83 -3.91
CA LEU A 118 -4.42 -5.83 -3.72
C LEU A 118 -3.72 -5.59 -5.05
N GLU A 119 -3.09 -4.43 -5.19
CA GLU A 119 -2.42 -4.01 -6.42
C GLU A 119 -0.93 -3.77 -6.11
N LEU A 120 -0.08 -4.57 -6.74
CA LEU A 120 1.37 -4.64 -6.51
C LEU A 120 2.16 -4.58 -7.82
N TYR A 121 1.50 -4.34 -8.95
CA TYR A 121 2.13 -4.37 -10.27
C TYR A 121 3.23 -3.31 -10.43
N ASP A 122 4.09 -3.50 -11.41
CA ASP A 122 5.19 -2.56 -11.74
C ASP A 122 6.08 -2.25 -10.52
N ASN A 123 6.68 -3.30 -9.98
CA ASN A 123 7.64 -3.25 -8.87
C ASN A 123 8.79 -4.26 -9.12
N TYR A 124 9.70 -4.39 -8.16
CA TYR A 124 10.80 -5.38 -8.18
C TYR A 124 10.60 -6.49 -7.14
N LEU A 125 9.36 -6.85 -6.80
CA LEU A 125 9.08 -7.92 -5.83
C LEU A 125 9.63 -9.25 -6.33
N THR A 126 10.15 -10.08 -5.43
CA THR A 126 10.88 -11.32 -5.70
C THR A 126 10.40 -12.44 -4.79
N GLY A 127 10.92 -13.66 -4.98
CA GLY A 127 10.60 -14.79 -4.12
C GLY A 127 9.31 -15.50 -4.52
N ASP A 128 8.93 -16.50 -3.73
CA ASP A 128 7.79 -17.34 -4.06
C ASP A 128 6.47 -16.67 -3.69
N PHE A 129 5.41 -17.01 -4.44
CA PHE A 129 4.06 -16.62 -4.10
C PHE A 129 3.70 -17.09 -2.67
N PRO A 130 3.17 -16.21 -1.80
CA PRO A 130 3.07 -16.50 -0.37
C PRO A 130 2.08 -17.65 -0.08
N VAL A 131 2.51 -18.58 0.78
CA VAL A 131 1.65 -19.67 1.26
C VAL A 131 0.49 -19.10 2.08
N GLY A 132 -0.70 -19.63 1.84
CA GLY A 132 -1.93 -19.18 2.51
C GLY A 132 -2.48 -17.87 1.95
N PHE A 133 -1.99 -17.39 0.80
CA PHE A 133 -2.60 -16.26 0.09
C PHE A 133 -4.07 -16.55 -0.25
N GLY A 134 -4.43 -17.82 -0.48
CA GLY A 134 -5.82 -18.24 -0.64
C GLY A 134 -6.75 -17.96 0.56
N ASN A 135 -6.20 -17.59 1.73
CA ASN A 135 -6.99 -17.18 2.89
C ASN A 135 -7.59 -15.77 2.77
N LEU A 136 -7.19 -14.98 1.77
CA LEU A 136 -7.79 -13.69 1.45
C LEU A 136 -9.17 -13.87 0.82
N SER A 137 -10.12 -14.45 1.55
CA SER A 137 -11.41 -14.92 1.04
C SER A 137 -12.32 -13.80 0.51
N SER A 138 -12.07 -12.55 0.91
CA SER A 138 -12.79 -11.36 0.43
C SER A 138 -12.18 -10.75 -0.84
N LEU A 139 -11.04 -11.24 -1.32
CA LEU A 139 -10.30 -10.63 -2.42
C LEU A 139 -11.08 -10.75 -3.73
N ILE A 140 -11.33 -9.62 -4.35
CA ILE A 140 -12.04 -9.50 -5.64
C ILE A 140 -11.10 -9.03 -6.76
N LYS A 141 -10.01 -8.34 -6.43
CA LYS A 141 -9.03 -7.85 -7.39
C LYS A 141 -7.62 -8.09 -6.88
N PHE A 142 -6.79 -8.66 -7.74
CA PHE A 142 -5.38 -8.86 -7.48
C PHE A 142 -4.59 -8.56 -8.75
N ASP A 143 -3.51 -7.79 -8.65
CA ASP A 143 -2.53 -7.65 -9.73
C ASP A 143 -1.13 -7.59 -9.12
N ALA A 144 -0.25 -8.47 -9.59
CA ALA A 144 1.18 -8.46 -9.27
C ALA A 144 2.03 -8.63 -10.54
N SER A 145 1.49 -8.23 -11.69
CA SER A 145 2.18 -8.22 -12.97
C SER A 145 3.43 -7.34 -12.93
N ASN A 146 4.34 -7.52 -13.89
CA ASN A 146 5.59 -6.74 -13.98
C ASN A 146 6.40 -6.72 -12.66
N ASN A 147 6.61 -7.91 -12.09
CA ASN A 147 7.48 -8.17 -10.93
C ASN A 147 8.42 -9.36 -11.24
N ASN A 148 9.23 -9.76 -10.27
CA ASN A 148 10.17 -10.89 -10.35
C ASN A 148 9.76 -12.08 -9.43
N LEU A 149 8.45 -12.25 -9.22
CA LEU A 149 7.87 -13.31 -8.39
C LEU A 149 8.01 -14.69 -9.05
N LYS A 150 8.06 -15.74 -8.23
CA LYS A 150 8.22 -17.15 -8.62
C LYS A 150 7.20 -18.03 -7.90
N GLY A 151 7.25 -19.33 -8.19
CA GLY A 151 6.35 -20.33 -7.61
C GLY A 151 5.15 -20.63 -8.51
N ASP A 152 4.28 -21.52 -8.04
CA ASP A 152 3.00 -21.77 -8.70
C ASP A 152 1.91 -20.86 -8.12
N LEU A 153 0.88 -20.62 -8.94
CA LEU A 153 -0.28 -19.82 -8.56
C LEU A 153 -1.43 -20.70 -8.03
N SER A 154 -1.12 -21.84 -7.41
CA SER A 154 -2.13 -22.79 -6.95
C SER A 154 -3.06 -22.20 -5.87
N GLU A 155 -2.55 -21.29 -5.04
CA GLU A 155 -3.30 -20.52 -4.06
C GLU A 155 -4.47 -19.73 -4.68
N LEU A 156 -4.34 -19.30 -5.95
CA LEU A 156 -5.39 -18.54 -6.63
C LEU A 156 -6.66 -19.36 -6.85
N LYS A 157 -6.57 -20.70 -6.85
CA LYS A 157 -7.73 -21.60 -6.98
C LYS A 157 -8.70 -21.49 -5.80
N SER A 158 -8.25 -20.97 -4.66
CA SER A 158 -9.07 -20.76 -3.47
C SER A 158 -9.95 -19.51 -3.59
N PHE A 159 -9.67 -18.59 -4.51
CA PHE A 159 -10.46 -17.38 -4.68
C PHE A 159 -11.74 -17.66 -5.47
N THR A 160 -12.88 -17.45 -4.80
CA THR A 160 -14.21 -17.64 -5.38
C THR A 160 -14.86 -16.33 -5.81
N GLN A 161 -14.32 -15.19 -5.38
CA GLN A 161 -14.87 -13.85 -5.62
C GLN A 161 -14.04 -13.01 -6.60
N LEU A 162 -12.95 -13.56 -7.14
CA LEU A 162 -12.01 -12.83 -7.98
C LEU A 162 -12.68 -12.44 -9.31
N VAL A 163 -12.73 -11.13 -9.59
CA VAL A 163 -13.28 -10.57 -10.83
C VAL A 163 -12.20 -9.96 -11.72
N SER A 164 -10.99 -9.74 -11.19
CA SER A 164 -9.81 -9.23 -11.91
C SER A 164 -8.55 -9.88 -11.37
N LEU A 165 -7.68 -10.33 -12.28
CA LEU A 165 -6.39 -10.98 -12.02
C LEU A 165 -5.35 -10.56 -13.07
#